data_AF-A0A6P3XTK4-F1
#
_entry.id   AF-A0A6P3XTK4-F1
#
_cell.length_a   1.000
_cell.length_b   1.000
_cell.length_c   1.000
_cell.angle_alpha   90.00
_cell.angle_beta   90.00
_cell.angle_gamma   90.00
#
_symmetry.space_group_name_H-M   'P 1'
#
loop_
_entity.id
_entity.type
_entity.pdbx_description
1 polymer ?
#
loop_
_entity_poly.entity_id
_entity_poly.type
_entity_poly.pdbx_seq_one_letter_code
_entity_poly.pdbx_strand_id
1 'polypeptide(L)'
;MKRAAVTLLLALPLVLGNATTVTSENATVKHDDATITASLLNYRENDIFKKRLILPPSSDVTITVTDVPPKFSFIVLQIHTYQYNATLAYDKTLLGKVSKGSLFGSNIGLYMKTRNVTGPLQVFLKHDNVHDLNALIVIVPYGSEAPIPGGCNMEFEIEIAPYQKLRIENEMIIVDAQPAAAFATNGLPIPCEKSPVQHSMYRFLLPMSDFKLETYFDAIASMLTVQDIVQNGTEIPPAPTISIMRRIYSMFAGTGFVYAVVATYGNYSSAYVPTFSYGCNPLLHPNSCKVLNELFSKFVCTITLFIGIFLYFTGHESRYLTKVRLLPDCAMGAFVGYTIAVGTGDPGTAIDVLIGLIFAVLAMCISPFRRIRKFENPCFQWLSNLPLAFLCSCVAYLYAPAGMFYVLEYEWSFWCTFVSFTLAIAMLLMITPYFAEILTRAVFISYFLVIPIDYYVGTNLKYIVITIVRRITISGFRLAFVYPPIRFFDWFLIMIWIMLMLLQLLATYAQILIDTNDERQELLPARKPKVVIIFSRRPSIKNERT
;
A
#
# COMPACT_ATOMS: atom_id res chain seq x y z
N MET A 1 -39.56 20.20 7.62
CA MET A 1 -39.61 18.85 8.24
C MET A 1 -39.41 17.66 7.28
N LYS A 2 -39.32 17.81 5.94
CA LYS A 2 -39.09 16.67 5.01
C LYS A 2 -37.64 16.46 4.49
N ARG A 3 -36.65 17.20 5.01
CA ARG A 3 -35.22 17.01 4.67
C ARG A 3 -34.36 16.38 5.77
N ALA A 4 -34.85 16.34 7.02
CA ALA A 4 -34.16 15.66 8.13
C ALA A 4 -34.47 14.16 8.20
N ALA A 5 -35.60 13.71 7.63
CA ALA A 5 -35.99 12.30 7.62
C ALA A 5 -35.20 11.46 6.58
N VAL A 6 -34.73 12.10 5.49
CA VAL A 6 -33.97 11.41 4.43
C VAL A 6 -32.52 11.17 4.83
N THR A 7 -31.92 12.06 5.62
CA THR A 7 -30.59 11.85 6.23
C THR A 7 -30.61 10.78 7.34
N LEU A 8 -31.72 10.64 8.08
CA LEU A 8 -31.87 9.57 9.08
C LEU A 8 -32.08 8.19 8.45
N LEU A 9 -32.76 8.11 7.30
CA LEU A 9 -33.00 6.86 6.55
C LEU A 9 -31.77 6.37 5.78
N LEU A 10 -30.86 7.26 5.38
CA LEU A 10 -29.58 6.88 4.75
C LEU A 10 -28.47 6.55 5.76
N ALA A 11 -28.62 6.93 7.04
CA ALA A 11 -27.70 6.58 8.11
C ALA A 11 -28.05 5.24 8.79
N LEU A 12 -29.27 4.72 8.58
CA LEU A 12 -29.73 3.46 9.19
C LEU A 12 -29.00 2.19 8.73
N PRO A 13 -28.42 2.09 7.51
CA PRO A 13 -27.57 0.96 7.14
C PRO A 13 -26.14 1.03 7.72
N LEU A 14 -25.72 2.20 8.22
CA LEU A 14 -24.38 2.40 8.80
C LEU A 14 -24.31 2.04 10.29
N VAL A 15 -25.46 1.82 10.96
CA VAL A 15 -25.53 1.54 12.40
C VAL A 15 -26.02 0.11 12.71
N LEU A 16 -26.57 -0.63 11.73
CA LEU A 16 -26.99 -2.03 11.90
C LEU A 16 -26.13 -3.03 11.09
N GLY A 17 -24.82 -2.78 11.04
CA GLY A 17 -23.83 -3.80 10.72
C GLY A 17 -23.80 -4.83 11.84
N ASN A 18 -24.63 -5.86 11.68
CA ASN A 18 -24.87 -6.94 12.62
C ASN A 18 -23.55 -7.65 12.95
N ALA A 19 -22.96 -7.30 14.10
CA ALA A 19 -21.90 -8.09 14.71
C ALA A 19 -22.56 -9.36 15.27
N THR A 20 -22.56 -10.44 14.49
CA THR A 20 -22.63 -11.79 15.05
C THR A 20 -21.32 -12.03 15.80
N THR A 21 -21.27 -11.49 17.01
CA THR A 21 -20.27 -11.82 18.01
C THR A 21 -20.51 -13.27 18.42
N VAL A 22 -19.88 -14.19 17.69
CA VAL A 22 -19.57 -15.51 18.25
C VAL A 22 -18.58 -15.24 19.36
N THR A 23 -19.10 -15.23 20.59
CA THR A 23 -18.40 -15.05 21.86
C THR A 23 -17.12 -15.88 21.87
N SER A 24 -15.98 -15.19 21.82
CA SER A 24 -14.69 -15.78 22.17
C SER A 24 -14.67 -15.97 23.68
N GLU A 25 -14.70 -17.21 24.15
CA GLU A 25 -14.41 -17.51 25.55
C GLU A 25 -12.93 -17.21 25.81
N ASN A 26 -12.66 -16.09 26.50
CA ASN A 26 -11.33 -15.77 27.00
C ASN A 26 -11.04 -16.68 28.19
N ALA A 27 -10.16 -17.67 28.00
CA ALA A 27 -9.68 -18.52 29.09
C ALA A 27 -8.22 -18.21 29.38
N THR A 28 -7.93 -17.73 30.59
CA THR A 28 -6.58 -17.71 31.15
C THR A 28 -6.23 -19.10 31.62
N VAL A 29 -5.25 -19.74 30.99
CA VAL A 29 -4.78 -21.08 31.40
C VAL A 29 -3.83 -20.88 32.59
N LYS A 30 -4.25 -21.32 33.78
CA LYS A 30 -3.39 -21.37 34.97
C LYS A 30 -2.47 -22.60 34.92
N HIS A 31 -1.32 -22.46 35.56
CA HIS A 31 -0.09 -23.24 35.43
C HIS A 31 -0.15 -24.75 35.82
N ASP A 32 -1.29 -25.35 36.14
CA ASP A 32 -1.31 -26.76 36.54
C ASP A 32 -1.93 -27.63 35.42
N ASP A 33 -1.07 -28.41 34.75
CA ASP A 33 -1.34 -29.41 33.72
C ASP A 33 -2.18 -28.94 32.52
N ALA A 34 -1.60 -28.00 31.74
CA ALA A 34 -2.23 -27.32 30.60
C ALA A 34 -2.55 -28.25 29.41
N THR A 35 -3.57 -29.10 29.59
CA THR A 35 -4.20 -29.86 28.51
C THR A 35 -5.43 -29.11 28.04
N ILE A 36 -5.50 -28.81 26.75
CA ILE A 36 -6.63 -28.11 26.13
C ILE A 36 -7.41 -29.13 25.32
N THR A 37 -8.60 -29.46 25.78
CA THR A 37 -9.52 -30.38 25.08
C THR A 37 -10.50 -29.60 24.20
N ALA A 38 -10.57 -29.95 22.93
CA ALA A 38 -11.54 -29.41 21.97
C ALA A 38 -12.40 -30.54 21.39
N SER A 39 -13.71 -30.51 21.64
CA SER A 39 -14.66 -31.50 21.11
C SER A 39 -15.33 -30.97 19.84
N LEU A 40 -15.40 -31.79 18.79
CA LEU A 40 -15.95 -31.42 17.48
C LEU A 40 -17.38 -31.97 17.20
N LEU A 41 -18.07 -32.53 18.20
CA LEU A 41 -19.37 -33.21 18.03
C LEU A 41 -20.43 -32.38 17.28
N ASN A 42 -20.55 -31.10 17.61
CA ASN A 42 -21.61 -30.22 17.10
C ASN A 42 -21.19 -29.38 15.88
N TYR A 43 -19.97 -29.59 15.38
CA TYR A 43 -19.43 -28.79 14.29
C TYR A 43 -19.85 -29.34 12.91
N ARG A 44 -20.07 -28.46 11.95
CA ARG A 44 -20.26 -28.76 10.52
C ARG A 44 -18.95 -28.60 9.77
N GLU A 45 -18.94 -29.02 8.51
CA GLU A 45 -17.79 -28.81 7.63
C GLU A 45 -17.56 -27.31 7.46
N ASN A 46 -16.30 -26.89 7.54
CA ASN A 46 -15.88 -25.49 7.55
C ASN A 46 -16.32 -24.67 8.78
N ASP A 47 -17.00 -25.25 9.78
CA ASP A 47 -17.24 -24.56 11.04
C ASP A 47 -15.93 -24.45 11.85
N ILE A 48 -15.78 -23.39 12.62
CA ILE A 48 -14.51 -23.06 13.28
C ILE A 48 -14.62 -23.25 14.79
N PHE A 49 -13.78 -24.10 15.36
CA PHE A 49 -13.46 -24.00 16.79
C PHE A 49 -12.37 -22.93 16.96
N LYS A 50 -12.63 -21.91 17.80
CA LYS A 50 -11.67 -20.84 18.09
C LYS A 50 -11.56 -20.63 19.59
N LYS A 51 -10.34 -20.53 20.11
CA LYS A 51 -10.10 -20.26 21.54
C LYS A 51 -8.88 -19.37 21.72
N ARG A 52 -9.06 -18.24 22.42
CA ARG A 52 -7.96 -17.36 22.82
C ARG A 52 -7.34 -17.83 24.12
N LEU A 53 -6.02 -17.75 24.17
CA LEU A 53 -5.21 -18.23 25.28
C LEU A 53 -4.10 -17.23 25.58
N ILE A 54 -3.75 -17.17 26.86
CA ILE A 54 -2.56 -16.49 27.35
C ILE A 54 -1.69 -17.57 27.98
N LEU A 55 -0.54 -17.83 27.38
CA LEU A 55 0.40 -18.85 27.84
C LEU A 55 1.52 -18.20 28.64
N PRO A 56 1.83 -18.69 29.85
CA PRO A 56 2.92 -18.15 30.65
C PRO A 56 4.28 -18.43 30.00
N PRO A 57 5.36 -17.75 30.42
CA PRO A 57 6.69 -17.93 29.85
C PRO A 57 7.17 -19.37 29.98
N SER A 58 7.89 -19.87 28.97
CA SER A 58 8.50 -21.21 28.99
C SER A 58 7.50 -22.36 29.27
N SER A 59 6.27 -22.25 28.77
CA SER A 59 5.21 -23.24 29.00
C SER A 59 5.03 -24.22 27.84
N ASP A 60 4.69 -25.47 28.19
CA ASP A 60 4.29 -26.52 27.25
C ASP A 60 2.81 -26.85 27.43
N VAL A 61 2.08 -26.96 26.32
CA VAL A 61 0.63 -27.21 26.29
C VAL A 61 0.32 -28.39 25.37
N THR A 62 -0.54 -29.29 25.82
CA THR A 62 -1.06 -30.38 25.00
C THR A 62 -2.43 -30.01 24.49
N ILE A 63 -2.66 -30.05 23.18
CA ILE A 63 -3.96 -29.79 22.58
C ILE A 63 -4.53 -31.14 22.11
N THR A 64 -5.66 -31.51 22.68
CA THR A 64 -6.33 -32.79 22.42
C THR A 64 -7.67 -32.52 21.72
N VAL A 65 -7.84 -33.07 20.52
CA VAL A 65 -9.10 -33.00 19.77
C VAL A 65 -9.86 -34.31 19.94
N THR A 66 -11.09 -34.22 20.43
CA THR A 66 -11.96 -35.36 20.72
C THR A 66 -13.24 -35.33 19.90
N ASP A 67 -13.89 -36.49 19.84
CA ASP A 67 -15.24 -36.64 19.32
C ASP A 67 -15.44 -36.12 17.89
N VAL A 68 -14.49 -36.45 17.01
CA VAL A 68 -14.50 -36.01 15.62
C VAL A 68 -15.59 -36.76 14.84
N PRO A 69 -16.59 -36.08 14.25
CA PRO A 69 -17.59 -36.71 13.41
C PRO A 69 -16.99 -37.52 12.25
N PRO A 70 -17.57 -38.70 11.90
CA PRO A 70 -17.03 -39.58 10.87
C PRO A 70 -17.10 -39.00 9.44
N LYS A 71 -17.90 -37.95 9.24
CA LYS A 71 -17.98 -37.18 8.00
C LYS A 71 -16.70 -36.40 7.71
N PHE A 72 -15.92 -36.04 8.72
CA PHE A 72 -14.68 -35.29 8.55
C PHE A 72 -13.55 -36.22 8.15
N SER A 73 -12.85 -35.86 7.08
CA SER A 73 -11.71 -36.63 6.55
C SER A 73 -10.38 -36.18 7.17
N PHE A 74 -10.26 -34.87 7.41
CA PHE A 74 -9.12 -34.26 8.07
C PHE A 74 -9.51 -32.95 8.77
N ILE A 75 -8.63 -32.50 9.65
CA ILE A 75 -8.69 -31.19 10.30
C ILE A 75 -7.38 -30.44 10.06
N VAL A 76 -7.48 -29.11 9.97
CA VAL A 76 -6.33 -28.21 10.01
C VAL A 76 -6.37 -27.48 11.35
N LEU A 77 -5.37 -27.75 12.19
CA LEU A 77 -5.18 -27.05 13.45
C LEU A 77 -4.20 -25.92 13.24
N GLN A 78 -4.60 -24.71 13.61
CA GLN A 78 -3.87 -23.48 13.40
C GLN A 78 -3.59 -22.82 14.75
N ILE A 79 -2.43 -22.20 14.83
CA ILE A 79 -2.01 -21.40 15.98
C ILE A 79 -1.50 -20.08 15.44
N HIS A 80 -2.18 -19.02 15.88
CA HIS A 80 -1.81 -17.65 15.60
C HIS A 80 -1.33 -17.01 16.88
N THR A 81 -0.11 -16.51 16.91
CA THR A 81 0.48 -15.84 18.06
C THR A 81 0.80 -14.40 17.69
N TYR A 82 0.71 -13.52 18.68
CA TYR A 82 1.01 -12.10 18.49
C TYR A 82 2.44 -11.80 18.94
N GLN A 83 3.23 -11.16 18.05
CA GLN A 83 4.62 -10.68 18.22
C GLN A 83 5.70 -11.74 18.47
N TYR A 84 5.41 -12.83 19.17
CA TYR A 84 6.36 -13.88 19.51
C TYR A 84 6.04 -15.19 18.80
N ASN A 85 7.08 -15.92 18.43
CA ASN A 85 6.93 -17.22 17.77
C ASN A 85 6.72 -18.34 18.79
N ALA A 86 6.02 -19.39 18.37
CA ALA A 86 5.87 -20.62 19.13
C ALA A 86 6.27 -21.84 18.28
N THR A 87 6.48 -22.98 18.95
CA THR A 87 6.76 -24.26 18.30
C THR A 87 5.56 -25.17 18.41
N LEU A 88 5.07 -25.69 17.27
CA LEU A 88 3.97 -26.65 17.19
C LEU A 88 4.48 -27.97 16.63
N ALA A 89 4.15 -29.10 17.25
CA ALA A 89 4.64 -30.42 16.86
C ALA A 89 3.59 -31.52 16.97
N TYR A 90 3.72 -32.57 16.15
CA TYR A 90 2.90 -33.78 16.24
C TYR A 90 3.25 -34.65 17.45
N ASP A 91 4.51 -34.64 17.89
CA ASP A 91 5.02 -35.44 19.00
C ASP A 91 5.77 -34.54 19.99
N LYS A 92 5.59 -34.81 21.28
CA LYS A 92 6.29 -34.16 22.38
C LYS A 92 7.80 -34.29 22.27
N THR A 93 8.30 -35.40 21.73
CA THR A 93 9.75 -35.62 21.54
C THR A 93 10.38 -34.66 20.52
N LEU A 94 9.57 -34.07 19.64
CA LEU A 94 9.99 -33.15 18.60
C LEU A 94 9.90 -31.68 19.04
N LEU A 95 9.36 -31.39 20.23
CA LEU A 95 9.32 -30.04 20.80
C LEU A 95 10.76 -29.51 20.98
N GLY A 96 11.12 -28.48 20.22
CA GLY A 96 12.44 -27.84 20.25
C GLY A 96 13.39 -28.25 19.12
N LYS A 97 12.94 -29.08 18.16
CA LYS A 97 13.71 -29.39 16.94
C LYS A 97 12.90 -29.08 15.70
N VAL A 98 13.33 -28.08 14.91
CA VAL A 98 12.77 -27.86 13.57
C VAL A 98 13.08 -29.09 12.73
N SER A 99 12.03 -29.86 12.40
CA SER A 99 12.14 -31.19 11.82
C SER A 99 10.86 -31.53 11.04
N LYS A 100 10.83 -32.71 10.42
CA LYS A 100 9.68 -33.17 9.61
C LYS A 100 8.34 -33.29 10.36
N GLY A 101 8.33 -33.11 11.68
CA GLY A 101 7.11 -33.10 12.50
C GLY A 101 6.97 -31.92 13.46
N SER A 102 7.74 -30.84 13.27
CA SER A 102 7.66 -29.64 14.11
C SER A 102 7.88 -28.36 13.31
N LEU A 103 7.06 -27.35 13.62
CA LEU A 103 7.05 -26.03 13.01
C LEU A 103 7.40 -24.96 14.06
N PHE A 104 8.11 -23.92 13.63
CA PHE A 104 8.39 -22.73 14.43
C PHE A 104 7.94 -21.47 13.70
N GLY A 105 7.12 -20.65 14.35
CA GLY A 105 6.62 -19.40 13.75
C GLY A 105 5.45 -18.80 14.53
N SER A 106 4.85 -17.74 13.97
CA SER A 106 3.73 -17.05 14.61
C SER A 106 2.36 -17.39 14.03
N ASN A 107 2.31 -17.85 12.77
CA ASN A 107 1.08 -18.19 12.07
C ASN A 107 1.30 -19.55 11.41
N ILE A 108 1.12 -20.61 12.18
CA ILE A 108 1.51 -21.97 11.80
C ILE A 108 0.32 -22.92 11.97
N GLY A 109 0.36 -24.05 11.27
CA GLY A 109 -0.65 -25.09 11.47
C GLY A 109 -0.24 -26.45 10.97
N LEU A 110 -0.94 -27.46 11.49
CA LEU A 110 -0.72 -28.88 11.22
C LEU A 110 -1.96 -29.51 10.61
N TYR A 111 -1.73 -30.43 9.69
CA TYR A 111 -2.75 -31.31 9.13
C TYR A 111 -2.89 -32.54 10.02
N MET A 112 -4.11 -32.89 10.40
CA MET A 112 -4.36 -34.17 11.07
C MET A 112 -5.44 -34.94 10.32
N LYS A 113 -5.10 -36.18 9.97
CA LYS A 113 -6.06 -37.13 9.40
C LYS A 113 -7.01 -37.60 10.50
N THR A 114 -8.31 -37.55 10.23
CA THR A 114 -9.35 -37.97 11.19
C THR A 114 -9.97 -39.31 10.79
N ARG A 115 -9.97 -39.62 9.49
CA ARG A 115 -10.53 -40.86 8.98
C ARG A 115 -9.69 -42.08 9.40
N ASN A 116 -10.36 -43.11 9.92
CA ASN A 116 -9.78 -44.37 10.41
C ASN A 116 -8.88 -44.21 11.65
N VAL A 117 -9.05 -43.13 12.42
CA VAL A 117 -8.34 -42.94 13.69
C VAL A 117 -9.29 -43.24 14.85
N THR A 118 -8.92 -44.19 15.72
CA THR A 118 -9.73 -44.64 16.86
C THR A 118 -9.43 -43.92 18.17
N GLY A 119 -8.34 -43.13 18.24
CA GLY A 119 -7.91 -42.41 19.43
C GLY A 119 -8.07 -40.88 19.32
N PRO A 120 -7.96 -40.15 20.45
CA PRO A 120 -7.94 -38.69 20.43
C PRO A 120 -6.70 -38.17 19.71
N LEU A 121 -6.88 -37.14 18.88
CA LEU A 121 -5.78 -36.51 18.16
C LEU A 121 -5.06 -35.54 19.10
N GLN A 122 -3.75 -35.64 19.21
CA GLN A 122 -2.95 -34.79 20.10
C GLN A 122 -1.88 -34.05 19.31
N VAL A 123 -1.70 -32.77 19.63
CA VAL A 123 -0.57 -31.97 19.18
C VAL A 123 0.01 -31.21 20.36
N PHE A 124 1.28 -30.85 20.26
CA PHE A 124 2.01 -30.22 21.34
C PHE A 124 2.46 -28.83 20.93
N LEU A 125 2.19 -27.86 21.80
CA LEU A 125 2.59 -26.47 21.64
C LEU A 125 3.60 -26.13 22.72
N LYS A 126 4.72 -25.55 22.30
CA LYS A 126 5.77 -25.06 23.19
C LYS A 126 6.05 -23.59 22.92
N HIS A 127 6.19 -22.84 24.01
CA HIS A 127 6.55 -21.44 24.00
C HIS A 127 7.79 -21.22 24.86
N ASP A 128 8.92 -20.88 24.24
CA ASP A 128 10.20 -20.67 24.93
C ASP A 128 10.50 -19.19 25.24
N ASN A 129 9.58 -18.25 24.95
CA ASN A 129 9.88 -16.83 25.18
C ASN A 129 9.72 -16.45 26.66
N VAL A 130 10.41 -15.38 27.05
CA VAL A 130 10.45 -14.83 28.42
C VAL A 130 9.18 -14.06 28.82
N HIS A 131 8.31 -13.75 27.87
CA HIS A 131 7.07 -13.00 28.07
C HIS A 131 5.85 -13.88 27.82
N ASP A 132 4.70 -13.50 28.37
CA ASP A 132 3.42 -14.16 28.11
C ASP A 132 3.10 -14.15 26.61
N LEU A 133 2.66 -15.30 26.11
CA LEU A 133 2.27 -15.47 24.72
C LEU A 133 0.76 -15.38 24.59
N ASN A 134 0.30 -14.38 23.86
CA ASN A 134 -1.09 -14.33 23.43
C ASN A 134 -1.23 -15.18 22.17
N ALA A 135 -2.09 -16.20 22.23
CA ALA A 135 -2.30 -17.15 21.16
C ALA A 135 -3.80 -17.35 20.87
N LEU A 136 -4.12 -17.59 19.60
CA LEU A 136 -5.43 -18.01 19.13
C LEU A 136 -5.28 -19.40 18.52
N ILE A 137 -5.95 -20.38 19.12
CA ILE A 137 -6.06 -21.73 18.57
C ILE A 137 -7.30 -21.77 17.69
N VAL A 138 -7.14 -22.34 16.51
CA VAL A 138 -8.22 -22.53 15.53
C VAL A 138 -8.19 -23.97 15.04
N ILE A 139 -9.34 -24.63 14.98
CA ILE A 139 -9.47 -25.96 14.36
C ILE A 139 -10.57 -25.87 13.31
N VAL A 140 -10.22 -26.23 12.08
CA VAL A 140 -11.13 -26.23 10.93
C VAL A 140 -11.26 -27.66 10.37
N PRO A 141 -12.46 -28.28 10.41
CA PRO A 141 -12.71 -29.60 9.86
C PRO A 141 -13.14 -29.55 8.39
N TYR A 142 -12.65 -30.51 7.61
CA TYR A 142 -12.93 -30.65 6.18
C TYR A 142 -13.45 -32.05 5.83
N GLY A 143 -14.36 -32.10 4.85
CA GLY A 143 -14.89 -33.34 4.29
C GLY A 143 -13.89 -34.09 3.38
N SER A 144 -14.28 -35.24 2.86
CA SER A 144 -13.41 -36.09 2.01
C SER A 144 -13.18 -35.55 0.61
N GLU A 145 -14.06 -34.69 0.11
CA GLU A 145 -13.99 -34.14 -1.25
C GLU A 145 -13.20 -32.81 -1.29
N ALA A 146 -12.93 -32.22 -0.11
CA ALA A 146 -12.15 -31.00 -0.01
C ALA A 146 -10.67 -31.25 -0.37
N PRO A 147 -10.05 -30.38 -1.17
CA PRO A 147 -8.62 -30.50 -1.45
C PRO A 147 -7.82 -30.33 -0.15
N ILE A 148 -6.74 -31.08 0.03
CA ILE A 148 -5.86 -30.99 1.21
C ILE A 148 -4.86 -29.84 0.97
N PRO A 149 -4.92 -28.73 1.73
CA PRO A 149 -3.96 -27.64 1.62
C PRO A 149 -2.52 -28.13 1.84
N GLY A 150 -1.62 -27.82 0.91
CA GLY A 150 -0.21 -28.20 1.00
C GLY A 150 0.06 -29.72 0.95
N GLY A 151 -0.91 -30.53 0.52
CA GLY A 151 -0.77 -31.99 0.43
C GLY A 151 0.24 -32.47 -0.63
N CYS A 152 0.71 -31.57 -1.50
CA CYS A 152 1.72 -31.82 -2.51
C CYS A 152 3.02 -31.06 -2.23
N ASN A 153 3.35 -30.87 -0.95
CA ASN A 153 4.55 -30.15 -0.55
C ASN A 153 5.84 -30.92 -0.87
N MET A 154 6.82 -30.21 -1.43
CA MET A 154 8.18 -30.71 -1.66
C MET A 154 9.28 -29.79 -1.08
N GLU A 155 8.91 -28.60 -0.57
CA GLU A 155 9.87 -27.55 -0.19
C GLU A 155 9.81 -27.19 1.30
N PHE A 156 8.65 -27.32 1.93
CA PHE A 156 8.44 -26.97 3.34
C PHE A 156 8.82 -28.13 4.25
N GLU A 157 9.02 -27.84 5.54
CA GLU A 157 9.66 -28.75 6.50
C GLU A 157 8.85 -30.01 6.76
N ILE A 158 7.51 -29.92 6.74
CA ILE A 158 6.58 -31.01 7.06
C ILE A 158 5.93 -31.56 5.79
N GLU A 159 5.60 -32.85 5.77
CA GLU A 159 5.08 -33.53 4.56
C GLU A 159 3.81 -32.89 3.98
N ILE A 160 2.84 -32.53 4.83
CA ILE A 160 1.64 -31.78 4.44
C ILE A 160 1.73 -30.41 5.09
N ALA A 161 1.88 -29.37 4.29
CA ALA A 161 2.13 -28.01 4.78
C ALA A 161 0.93 -27.09 4.56
N PRO A 162 -0.10 -27.12 5.43
CA PRO A 162 -1.33 -26.35 5.23
C PRO A 162 -1.18 -24.86 5.53
N TYR A 163 0.04 -24.34 5.64
CA TYR A 163 0.35 -22.96 6.01
C TYR A 163 1.17 -22.27 4.92
N GLN A 164 1.29 -20.94 5.04
CA GLN A 164 2.07 -20.11 4.12
C GLN A 164 3.36 -19.63 4.79
N LYS A 165 4.45 -19.57 4.03
CA LYS A 165 5.69 -18.93 4.47
C LYS A 165 5.73 -17.50 3.98
N LEU A 166 5.95 -16.58 4.91
CA LEU A 166 6.13 -15.16 4.63
C LEU A 166 7.58 -14.78 4.82
N ARG A 167 8.14 -14.07 3.84
CA ARG A 167 9.48 -13.49 3.88
C ARG A 167 9.41 -12.02 3.54
N ILE A 168 10.24 -11.22 4.21
CA ILE A 168 10.39 -9.79 3.93
C ILE A 168 11.77 -9.62 3.33
N GLU A 169 11.84 -9.16 2.08
CA GLU A 169 13.08 -9.00 1.32
C GLU A 169 13.02 -7.68 0.56
N ASN A 170 14.00 -6.78 0.77
CA ASN A 170 14.19 -5.56 -0.03
C ASN A 170 12.88 -4.79 -0.34
N GLU A 171 12.17 -4.31 0.68
CA GLU A 171 10.90 -3.57 0.51
C GLU A 171 9.78 -4.36 -0.22
N MET A 172 9.88 -5.69 -0.26
CA MET A 172 8.87 -6.61 -0.77
C MET A 172 8.47 -7.63 0.30
N ILE A 173 7.24 -8.13 0.20
CA ILE A 173 6.73 -9.23 1.00
C ILE A 173 6.49 -10.40 0.04
N ILE A 174 7.16 -11.52 0.28
CA ILE A 174 7.03 -12.74 -0.52
C ILE A 174 6.22 -13.73 0.31
N VAL A 175 5.12 -14.20 -0.25
CA VAL A 175 4.25 -15.21 0.35
C VAL A 175 4.29 -16.45 -0.53
N ASP A 176 4.78 -17.54 0.05
CA ASP A 176 4.87 -18.85 -0.56
C ASP A 176 3.85 -19.79 0.08
N ALA A 177 3.13 -20.52 -0.75
CA ALA A 177 2.30 -21.65 -0.38
C ALA A 177 2.83 -22.93 -1.05
N GLN A 178 2.27 -24.08 -0.70
CA GLN A 178 2.56 -25.34 -1.36
C GLN A 178 1.30 -25.88 -2.03
N PRO A 179 1.39 -26.59 -3.17
CA PRO A 179 0.21 -27.06 -3.87
C PRO A 179 -0.66 -27.99 -3.02
N ALA A 180 -1.97 -27.94 -3.27
CA ALA A 180 -2.93 -28.80 -2.61
C ALA A 180 -3.06 -30.15 -3.33
N ALA A 181 -3.32 -31.20 -2.57
CA ALA A 181 -3.65 -32.52 -3.11
C ALA A 181 -5.17 -32.65 -3.25
N ALA A 182 -5.63 -33.33 -4.29
CA ALA A 182 -7.04 -33.68 -4.49
C ALA A 182 -7.19 -35.20 -4.68
N PHE A 183 -8.40 -35.68 -4.40
CA PHE A 183 -8.78 -37.08 -4.62
C PHE A 183 -9.73 -37.15 -5.80
N ALA A 184 -9.56 -38.19 -6.62
CA ALA A 184 -10.51 -38.51 -7.67
C ALA A 184 -11.82 -39.03 -7.04
N THR A 185 -12.90 -39.05 -7.84
CA THR A 185 -14.24 -39.51 -7.41
C THR A 185 -14.28 -40.95 -6.89
N ASN A 186 -13.28 -41.77 -7.26
CA ASN A 186 -13.09 -43.13 -6.75
C ASN A 186 -12.27 -43.19 -5.45
N GLY A 187 -11.93 -42.06 -4.85
CA GLY A 187 -11.16 -41.95 -3.61
C GLY A 187 -9.65 -42.14 -3.76
N LEU A 188 -9.13 -42.30 -4.98
CA LEU A 188 -7.69 -42.42 -5.22
C LEU A 188 -7.02 -41.03 -5.26
N PRO A 189 -5.81 -40.87 -4.68
CA PRO A 189 -5.09 -39.61 -4.73
C PRO A 189 -4.69 -39.29 -6.18
N ILE A 190 -4.92 -38.05 -6.60
CA ILE A 190 -4.47 -37.56 -7.91
C ILE A 190 -2.98 -37.21 -7.79
N PRO A 191 -2.11 -37.65 -8.72
CA PRO A 191 -0.71 -37.27 -8.72
C PRO A 191 -0.53 -35.75 -8.76
N CYS A 192 0.35 -35.23 -7.92
CA CYS A 192 0.57 -33.79 -7.74
C CYS A 192 0.94 -33.04 -9.03
N GLU A 193 1.67 -33.67 -9.93
CA GLU A 193 2.06 -33.12 -11.24
C GLU A 193 0.87 -32.79 -12.14
N LYS A 194 -0.25 -33.50 -11.96
CA LYS A 194 -1.47 -33.37 -12.78
C LYS A 194 -2.67 -32.91 -11.96
N SER A 195 -2.42 -32.30 -10.81
CA SER A 195 -3.47 -31.85 -9.90
C SER A 195 -4.29 -30.72 -10.56
N PRO A 196 -5.60 -30.88 -10.78
CA PRO A 196 -6.45 -29.86 -11.40
C PRO A 196 -6.93 -28.80 -10.40
N VAL A 197 -6.33 -28.72 -9.21
CA VAL A 197 -6.74 -27.81 -8.14
C VAL A 197 -6.39 -26.37 -8.53
N GLN A 198 -7.33 -25.46 -8.34
CA GLN A 198 -7.13 -24.03 -8.54
C GLN A 198 -6.75 -23.36 -7.22
N HIS A 199 -5.81 -22.42 -7.27
CA HIS A 199 -5.32 -21.68 -6.11
C HIS A 199 -5.53 -20.18 -6.30
N SER A 200 -6.36 -19.59 -5.45
CA SER A 200 -6.59 -18.15 -5.39
C SER A 200 -5.96 -17.57 -4.14
N MET A 201 -5.21 -16.47 -4.30
CA MET A 201 -4.56 -15.78 -3.19
C MET A 201 -5.31 -14.50 -2.85
N TYR A 202 -5.52 -14.28 -1.56
CA TYR A 202 -6.28 -13.16 -1.03
C TYR A 202 -5.43 -12.36 -0.05
N ARG A 203 -5.70 -11.06 0.01
CA ARG A 203 -5.11 -10.16 0.98
C ARG A 203 -6.21 -9.37 1.70
N PHE A 204 -6.11 -9.30 3.02
CA PHE A 204 -6.94 -8.44 3.86
C PHE A 204 -6.08 -7.40 4.57
N LEU A 205 -6.63 -6.20 4.74
CA LEU A 205 -5.92 -5.03 5.24
C LEU A 205 -6.35 -4.67 6.65
N LEU A 206 -5.38 -4.34 7.51
CA LEU A 206 -5.62 -3.74 8.81
C LEU A 206 -5.54 -2.21 8.76
N PRO A 207 -6.17 -1.51 9.72
CA PRO A 207 -5.90 -0.10 9.97
C PRO A 207 -4.39 0.16 10.14
N MET A 208 -3.88 1.20 9.48
CA MET A 208 -2.44 1.52 9.53
C MET A 208 -2.00 2.00 10.91
N SER A 209 -0.77 1.66 11.28
CA SER A 209 -0.16 1.99 12.57
C SER A 209 -0.95 1.46 13.77
N ASP A 210 -1.88 0.52 13.55
CA ASP A 210 -2.55 -0.21 14.61
C ASP A 210 -1.80 -1.51 14.92
N PHE A 211 -1.00 -1.43 15.98
CA PHE A 211 -0.24 -2.55 16.53
C PHE A 211 -0.93 -3.11 17.78
N LYS A 212 -2.27 -3.06 17.86
CA LYS A 212 -2.98 -3.65 18.99
C LYS A 212 -3.17 -5.16 18.81
N LEU A 213 -3.12 -5.86 19.93
CA LEU A 213 -3.39 -7.29 20.03
C LEU A 213 -4.76 -7.67 19.45
N GLU A 214 -5.80 -6.90 19.81
CA GLU A 214 -7.18 -7.16 19.40
C GLU A 214 -7.35 -7.05 17.89
N THR A 215 -6.87 -5.96 17.30
CA THR A 215 -6.93 -5.72 15.86
C THR A 215 -6.22 -6.82 15.07
N TYR A 216 -5.10 -7.35 15.58
CA TYR A 216 -4.41 -8.48 14.96
C TYR A 216 -5.29 -9.74 14.92
N PHE A 217 -5.84 -10.16 16.07
CA PHE A 217 -6.63 -11.38 16.14
C PHE A 217 -7.97 -11.27 15.43
N ASP A 218 -8.60 -10.09 15.46
CA ASP A 218 -9.86 -9.86 14.75
C ASP A 218 -9.63 -9.91 13.23
N ALA A 219 -8.51 -9.38 12.75
CA ALA A 219 -8.15 -9.48 11.34
C ALA A 219 -7.85 -10.91 10.91
N ILE A 220 -7.08 -11.68 11.70
CA ILE A 220 -6.87 -13.11 11.44
C ILE A 220 -8.21 -13.86 11.44
N ALA A 221 -9.06 -13.61 12.44
CA ALA A 221 -10.37 -14.25 12.59
C ALA A 221 -11.29 -14.00 11.38
N SER A 222 -11.18 -12.83 10.74
CA SER A 222 -11.91 -12.50 9.52
C SER A 222 -11.43 -13.23 8.25
N MET A 223 -10.38 -14.06 8.35
CA MET A 223 -9.73 -14.73 7.20
C MET A 223 -9.43 -16.22 7.49
N LEU A 224 -10.20 -16.88 8.37
CA LEU A 224 -9.96 -18.27 8.79
C LEU A 224 -10.60 -19.33 7.89
N THR A 225 -11.80 -19.07 7.35
CA THR A 225 -12.49 -20.01 6.45
C THR A 225 -12.53 -19.52 5.02
N VAL A 226 -12.84 -20.42 4.09
CA VAL A 226 -13.02 -20.07 2.68
C VAL A 226 -14.08 -18.96 2.50
N GLN A 227 -15.21 -19.05 3.21
CA GLN A 227 -16.27 -18.05 3.10
C GLN A 227 -15.82 -16.70 3.63
N ASP A 228 -15.16 -16.67 4.79
CA ASP A 228 -14.64 -15.44 5.37
C ASP A 228 -13.58 -14.80 4.46
N ILE A 229 -12.68 -15.60 3.89
CA ILE A 229 -11.61 -15.15 2.99
C ILE A 229 -12.21 -14.53 1.72
N VAL A 230 -13.18 -15.18 1.09
CA VAL A 230 -13.80 -14.69 -0.16
C VAL A 230 -14.65 -13.44 0.11
N GLN A 231 -15.30 -13.36 1.27
CA GLN A 231 -16.15 -12.23 1.63
C GLN A 231 -15.35 -10.99 2.04
N ASN A 232 -14.30 -11.17 2.84
CA ASN A 232 -13.55 -10.06 3.44
C ASN A 232 -12.27 -9.72 2.66
N GLY A 233 -11.64 -10.72 2.04
CA GLY A 233 -10.38 -10.58 1.34
C GLY A 233 -10.51 -9.98 -0.07
N THR A 234 -9.44 -9.34 -0.51
CA THR A 234 -9.27 -8.92 -1.91
C THR A 234 -8.47 -9.95 -2.67
N GLU A 235 -9.04 -10.50 -3.74
CA GLU A 235 -8.33 -11.48 -4.60
C GLU A 235 -7.20 -10.79 -5.36
N ILE A 236 -6.06 -11.46 -5.41
CA ILE A 236 -4.85 -10.97 -6.05
C ILE A 236 -4.66 -11.71 -7.38
N PRO A 237 -4.62 -10.99 -8.51
CA PRO A 237 -4.44 -11.58 -9.82
C PRO A 237 -3.17 -12.44 -9.90
N PRO A 238 -3.19 -13.51 -10.71
CA PRO A 238 -2.01 -14.33 -10.90
C PRO A 238 -0.92 -13.58 -11.66
N ALA A 239 0.32 -13.77 -11.22
CA ALA A 239 1.52 -13.31 -11.90
C ALA A 239 2.00 -14.40 -12.88
N PRO A 240 1.90 -14.22 -14.21
CA PRO A 240 2.28 -15.21 -15.22
C PRO A 240 3.73 -15.69 -15.18
N THR A 241 4.70 -14.89 -14.71
CA THR A 241 6.12 -15.29 -14.81
C THR A 241 6.65 -16.04 -13.58
N ILE A 242 5.84 -16.16 -12.53
CA ILE A 242 6.20 -16.87 -11.29
C ILE A 242 5.26 -18.02 -11.01
N SER A 243 5.68 -18.92 -10.10
CA SER A 243 4.84 -20.00 -9.61
C SER A 243 3.49 -19.48 -9.12
N ILE A 244 2.41 -20.21 -9.43
CA ILE A 244 1.07 -19.92 -8.92
C ILE A 244 0.99 -19.94 -7.39
N MET A 245 1.95 -20.61 -6.74
CA MET A 245 2.06 -20.71 -5.28
C MET A 245 2.88 -19.59 -4.65
N ARG A 246 3.42 -18.66 -5.44
CA ARG A 246 4.18 -17.51 -4.96
C ARG A 246 3.47 -16.22 -5.33
N ARG A 247 3.33 -15.32 -4.36
CA ARG A 247 2.96 -13.92 -4.60
C ARG A 247 3.94 -12.99 -3.93
N ILE A 248 4.31 -11.95 -4.68
CA ILE A 248 5.20 -10.90 -4.22
C ILE A 248 4.34 -9.63 -4.11
N TYR A 249 4.48 -8.92 -3.01
CA TYR A 249 3.74 -7.70 -2.72
C TYR A 249 4.71 -6.56 -2.46
N SER A 250 4.34 -5.34 -2.87
CA SER A 250 5.05 -4.15 -2.41
C SER A 250 4.85 -4.00 -0.90
N MET A 251 5.93 -3.77 -0.16
CA MET A 251 5.89 -3.58 1.27
C MET A 251 5.41 -2.17 1.62
N PHE A 252 4.35 -2.08 2.44
CA PHE A 252 3.88 -0.84 3.03
C PHE A 252 4.20 -0.84 4.52
N ALA A 253 5.38 -0.34 4.88
CA ALA A 253 5.86 -0.41 6.26
C ALA A 253 4.86 0.22 7.26
N GLY A 254 4.57 -0.51 8.34
CA GLY A 254 3.62 -0.09 9.38
C GLY A 254 2.14 -0.34 9.03
N THR A 255 1.86 -1.00 7.91
CA THR A 255 0.51 -1.42 7.51
C THR A 255 0.39 -2.93 7.64
N GLY A 256 -0.57 -3.40 8.43
CA GLY A 256 -0.80 -4.83 8.63
C GLY A 256 -1.58 -5.45 7.47
N PHE A 257 -1.13 -6.61 7.01
CA PHE A 257 -1.83 -7.42 6.02
C PHE A 257 -1.93 -8.87 6.46
N VAL A 258 -3.12 -9.46 6.28
CA VAL A 258 -3.34 -10.91 6.36
C VAL A 258 -3.34 -11.45 4.93
N TYR A 259 -2.58 -12.52 4.71
CA TYR A 259 -2.48 -13.21 3.43
C TYR A 259 -3.07 -14.62 3.58
N ALA A 260 -3.96 -14.98 2.67
CA ALA A 260 -4.64 -16.27 2.68
C ALA A 260 -4.62 -16.89 1.29
N VAL A 261 -4.62 -18.23 1.24
CA VAL A 261 -4.79 -18.99 0.00
C VAL A 261 -6.02 -19.87 0.13
N VAL A 262 -6.80 -19.94 -0.93
CA VAL A 262 -7.93 -20.87 -1.07
C VAL A 262 -7.60 -21.85 -2.19
N ALA A 263 -7.69 -23.14 -1.89
CA ALA A 263 -7.63 -24.21 -2.88
C ALA A 263 -9.05 -24.66 -3.23
N THR A 264 -9.36 -24.77 -4.52
CA THR A 264 -10.67 -25.17 -5.01
C THR A 264 -10.55 -26.33 -6.00
N TYR A 265 -11.36 -27.36 -5.78
CA TYR A 265 -11.48 -28.53 -6.64
C TYR A 265 -12.95 -28.90 -6.82
N GLY A 266 -13.48 -28.74 -8.04
CA GLY A 266 -14.91 -28.90 -8.30
C GLY A 266 -15.72 -27.90 -7.48
N ASN A 267 -16.63 -28.42 -6.65
CA ASN A 267 -17.48 -27.60 -5.76
C ASN A 267 -16.93 -27.47 -4.33
N TYR A 268 -15.75 -28.04 -4.07
CA TYR A 268 -15.17 -28.06 -2.72
C TYR A 268 -13.93 -27.18 -2.65
N SER A 269 -13.81 -26.51 -1.53
CA SER A 269 -12.69 -25.61 -1.28
C SER A 269 -12.14 -25.82 0.12
N SER A 270 -10.87 -25.51 0.29
CA SER A 270 -10.20 -25.50 1.58
C SER A 270 -9.31 -24.27 1.70
N ALA A 271 -9.10 -23.81 2.92
CA ALA A 271 -8.29 -22.63 3.22
C ALA A 271 -6.94 -23.07 3.79
N TYR A 272 -5.88 -22.37 3.39
CA TYR A 272 -4.59 -22.45 4.06
C TYR A 272 -4.62 -21.61 5.33
N VAL A 273 -3.76 -21.95 6.28
CA VAL A 273 -3.54 -21.12 7.47
C VAL A 273 -3.11 -19.73 7.02
N PRO A 274 -3.84 -18.66 7.39
CA PRO A 274 -3.50 -17.32 7.00
C PRO A 274 -2.19 -16.90 7.67
N THR A 275 -1.37 -16.13 6.96
CA THR A 275 -0.15 -15.53 7.48
C THR A 275 -0.29 -14.02 7.56
N PHE A 276 0.59 -13.36 8.31
CA PHE A 276 0.45 -11.95 8.63
C PHE A 276 1.79 -11.23 8.69
N SER A 277 1.80 -9.97 8.25
CA SER A 277 2.95 -9.08 8.41
C SER A 277 2.55 -7.61 8.41
N TYR A 278 3.28 -6.80 9.18
CA TYR A 278 3.25 -5.34 9.12
C TYR A 278 4.26 -4.76 8.10
N GLY A 279 5.01 -5.61 7.38
CA GLY A 279 6.16 -5.20 6.59
C GLY A 279 7.33 -4.67 7.44
N CYS A 280 7.26 -4.84 8.75
CA CYS A 280 8.24 -4.38 9.73
C CYS A 280 8.03 -5.14 11.04
N ASN A 281 8.96 -5.00 11.99
CA ASN A 281 8.81 -5.57 13.33
C ASN A 281 8.63 -4.46 14.37
N PRO A 282 7.41 -4.23 14.88
CA PRO A 282 7.15 -3.16 15.85
C PRO A 282 7.81 -3.41 17.22
N LEU A 283 8.09 -4.67 17.57
CA LEU A 283 8.67 -5.05 18.84
C LEU A 283 10.20 -4.88 18.84
N LEU A 284 10.89 -5.48 17.87
CA LEU A 284 12.36 -5.45 17.80
C LEU A 284 12.90 -4.14 17.22
N HIS A 285 12.22 -3.61 16.19
CA HIS A 285 12.69 -2.47 15.41
C HIS A 285 11.54 -1.50 15.11
N PRO A 286 10.98 -0.80 16.11
CA PRO A 286 9.84 0.11 15.92
C PRO A 286 10.12 1.21 14.88
N ASN A 287 11.38 1.60 14.73
CA ASN A 287 11.80 2.59 13.75
C ASN A 287 11.69 2.11 12.29
N SER A 288 11.70 0.81 12.03
CA SER A 288 11.55 0.25 10.66
C SER A 288 10.11 0.26 10.17
N CYS A 289 9.13 0.42 11.07
CA CYS A 289 7.72 0.56 10.72
C CYS A 289 7.33 1.94 10.16
N LYS A 290 8.29 2.87 10.07
CA LYS A 290 8.10 4.18 9.47
C LYS A 290 8.96 4.29 8.21
N VAL A 291 8.31 4.56 7.08
CA VAL A 291 8.98 4.84 5.81
C VAL A 291 9.79 6.12 5.94
N LEU A 292 11.04 6.13 5.47
CA LEU A 292 11.91 7.33 5.47
C LEU A 292 12.10 7.94 6.88
N ASN A 293 12.29 7.12 7.92
CA ASN A 293 12.37 7.59 9.31
C ASN A 293 13.72 8.25 9.70
N GLU A 294 14.68 8.29 8.78
CA GLU A 294 15.98 8.89 9.02
C GLU A 294 15.88 10.40 9.31
N LEU A 295 16.79 10.91 10.15
CA LEU A 295 16.86 12.34 10.47
C LEU A 295 16.99 13.19 9.20
N PHE A 296 17.75 12.71 8.22
CA PHE A 296 17.90 13.37 6.93
C PHE A 296 16.57 13.49 6.20
N SER A 297 15.80 12.40 6.09
CA SER A 297 14.49 12.43 5.43
C SER A 297 13.50 13.35 6.15
N LYS A 298 13.49 13.35 7.49
CA LYS A 298 12.66 14.29 8.27
C LYS A 298 13.02 15.74 7.98
N PHE A 299 14.31 16.05 7.96
CA PHE A 299 14.81 17.38 7.64
C PHE A 299 14.42 17.80 6.22
N VAL A 300 14.61 16.91 5.23
CA VAL A 300 14.21 17.15 3.84
C VAL A 300 12.70 17.39 3.76
N CYS A 301 11.85 16.51 4.31
CA CYS A 301 10.40 16.68 4.29
C CYS A 301 9.95 18.00 4.97
N THR A 302 10.63 18.40 6.04
CA THR A 302 10.35 19.67 6.74
C THR A 302 10.69 20.89 5.88
N ILE A 303 11.85 20.87 5.22
CA ILE A 303 12.24 21.92 4.26
C ILE A 303 11.26 21.94 3.09
N THR A 304 10.91 20.78 2.54
CA THR A 304 9.92 20.64 1.46
C THR A 304 8.59 21.27 1.86
N LEU A 305 8.14 21.08 3.11
CA LEU A 305 6.92 21.70 3.62
C LEU A 305 7.04 23.22 3.68
N PHE A 306 8.12 23.77 4.23
CA PHE A 306 8.34 25.21 4.29
C PHE A 306 8.44 25.85 2.91
N ILE A 307 9.14 25.19 1.97
CA ILE A 307 9.20 25.60 0.57
C ILE A 307 7.80 25.56 -0.05
N GLY A 308 7.03 24.50 0.17
CA GLY A 308 5.65 24.36 -0.31
C GLY A 308 4.74 25.49 0.20
N ILE A 309 4.81 25.82 1.49
CA ILE A 309 4.03 26.90 2.11
C ILE A 309 4.43 28.25 1.52
N PHE A 310 5.73 28.53 1.45
CA PHE A 310 6.25 29.76 0.85
C PHE A 310 5.77 29.90 -0.60
N LEU A 311 5.96 28.86 -1.40
CA LEU A 311 5.55 28.84 -2.81
C LEU A 311 4.04 28.89 -3.00
N TYR A 312 3.24 28.42 -2.06
CA TYR A 312 1.79 28.56 -2.12
C TYR A 312 1.37 30.02 -1.99
N PHE A 313 1.90 30.74 -1.00
CA PHE A 313 1.60 32.15 -0.81
C PHE A 313 2.18 33.04 -1.90
N THR A 314 3.43 32.84 -2.32
CA THR A 314 4.03 33.65 -3.41
C THR A 314 3.65 33.14 -4.81
N GLY A 315 2.94 32.00 -4.87
CA GLY A 315 2.67 31.24 -6.07
C GLY A 315 1.60 31.82 -6.97
N HIS A 316 0.89 32.87 -6.59
CA HIS A 316 -0.13 33.49 -7.43
C HIS A 316 0.42 34.67 -8.23
N GLU A 317 1.49 35.32 -7.74
CA GLU A 317 2.09 36.47 -8.40
C GLU A 317 2.71 36.11 -9.76
N SER A 318 2.40 36.92 -10.78
CA SER A 318 2.87 36.73 -12.17
C SER A 318 4.38 36.94 -12.33
N ARG A 319 5.01 37.77 -11.49
CA ARG A 319 6.48 37.98 -11.47
C ARG A 319 7.27 36.74 -11.04
N TYR A 320 6.68 35.87 -10.23
CA TYR A 320 7.30 34.63 -9.75
C TYR A 320 7.02 33.43 -10.66
N LEU A 321 6.24 33.60 -11.74
CA LEU A 321 5.88 32.54 -12.70
C LEU A 321 7.11 31.81 -13.26
N THR A 322 8.21 32.52 -13.49
CA THR A 322 9.47 31.95 -13.99
C THR A 322 10.26 31.18 -12.92
N LYS A 323 10.18 31.59 -11.65
CA LYS A 323 10.95 30.97 -10.55
C LYS A 323 10.29 29.70 -10.03
N VAL A 324 8.96 29.60 -10.06
CA VAL A 324 8.27 28.41 -9.55
C VAL A 324 8.42 27.20 -10.48
N ARG A 325 8.69 27.41 -11.78
CA ARG A 325 8.97 26.34 -12.76
C ARG A 325 10.28 25.59 -12.49
N LEU A 326 11.22 26.20 -11.76
CA LEU A 326 12.49 25.58 -11.38
C LEU A 326 12.30 24.29 -10.58
N LEU A 327 11.22 24.20 -9.79
CA LEU A 327 11.01 23.10 -8.86
C LEU A 327 10.56 21.78 -9.56
N PRO A 328 9.54 21.77 -10.45
CA PRO A 328 9.24 20.61 -11.29
C PRO A 328 10.43 20.15 -12.15
N ASP A 329 11.15 21.10 -12.75
CA ASP A 329 12.32 20.81 -13.60
C ASP A 329 13.47 20.20 -12.79
N CYS A 330 13.71 20.72 -11.58
CA CYS A 330 14.68 20.18 -10.63
C CYS A 330 14.30 18.75 -10.19
N ALA A 331 13.04 18.50 -9.87
CA ALA A 331 12.56 17.19 -9.47
C ALA A 331 12.70 16.15 -10.60
N MET A 332 12.36 16.54 -11.83
CA MET A 332 12.55 15.70 -13.01
C MET A 332 14.03 15.46 -13.30
N GLY A 333 14.88 16.49 -13.24
CA GLY A 333 16.32 16.36 -13.38
C GLY A 333 16.92 15.41 -12.36
N ALA A 334 16.51 15.53 -11.09
CA ALA A 334 16.92 14.63 -10.01
C ALA A 334 16.52 13.18 -10.29
N PHE A 335 15.28 12.95 -10.71
CA PHE A 335 14.78 11.62 -11.05
C PHE A 335 15.58 11.02 -12.21
N VAL A 336 15.70 11.73 -13.33
CA VAL A 336 16.44 11.24 -14.51
C VAL A 336 17.89 10.94 -14.16
N GLY A 337 18.59 11.86 -13.47
CA GLY A 337 19.98 11.64 -13.06
C GLY A 337 20.15 10.42 -12.15
N TYR A 338 19.24 10.26 -11.17
CA TYR A 338 19.23 9.10 -10.28
C TYR A 338 18.99 7.79 -11.06
N THR A 339 18.03 7.77 -11.99
CA THR A 339 17.75 6.56 -12.79
C THR A 339 18.89 6.17 -13.71
N ILE A 340 19.61 7.16 -14.28
CA ILE A 340 20.80 6.91 -15.11
C ILE A 340 21.92 6.32 -14.23
N ALA A 341 22.15 6.90 -13.05
CA ALA A 341 23.17 6.42 -12.12
C ALA A 341 22.93 4.96 -11.71
N VAL A 342 21.71 4.63 -11.30
CA VAL A 342 21.30 3.25 -10.96
C VAL A 342 21.45 2.33 -12.18
N GLY A 343 21.08 2.81 -13.38
CA GLY A 343 21.21 2.05 -14.62
C GLY A 343 22.66 1.77 -15.07
N THR A 344 23.63 2.58 -14.62
CA THR A 344 25.06 2.38 -14.96
C THR A 344 25.78 1.33 -14.10
N GLY A 345 25.12 0.74 -13.10
CA GLY A 345 25.72 -0.23 -12.17
C GLY A 345 26.38 0.46 -10.95
N ASP A 346 26.77 -0.32 -9.93
CA ASP A 346 27.01 0.15 -8.55
C ASP A 346 28.34 0.92 -8.31
N PRO A 347 28.25 2.20 -7.92
CA PRO A 347 29.22 2.83 -7.02
C PRO A 347 28.65 3.05 -5.59
N GLY A 348 27.33 2.84 -5.38
CA GLY A 348 26.64 2.93 -4.08
C GLY A 348 25.61 4.06 -4.00
N THR A 349 24.58 3.89 -3.16
CA THR A 349 23.38 4.76 -3.09
C THR A 349 23.67 6.26 -2.88
N ALA A 350 24.74 6.59 -2.15
CA ALA A 350 25.15 7.98 -1.93
C ALA A 350 25.64 8.66 -3.22
N ILE A 351 26.30 7.90 -4.11
CA ILE A 351 26.82 8.42 -5.38
C ILE A 351 25.67 8.59 -6.38
N ASP A 352 24.69 7.68 -6.39
CA ASP A 352 23.50 7.82 -7.22
C ASP A 352 22.70 9.07 -6.85
N VAL A 353 22.55 9.34 -5.55
CA VAL A 353 21.91 10.56 -5.05
C VAL A 353 22.70 11.81 -5.45
N LEU A 354 24.04 11.76 -5.39
CA LEU A 354 24.88 12.88 -5.81
C LEU A 354 24.75 13.17 -7.31
N ILE A 355 24.75 12.13 -8.16
CA ILE A 355 24.52 12.28 -9.60
C ILE A 355 23.13 12.85 -9.87
N GLY A 356 22.09 12.35 -9.18
CA GLY A 356 20.75 12.92 -9.22
C GLY A 356 20.76 14.42 -8.89
N LEU A 357 21.41 14.82 -7.80
CA LEU A 357 21.53 16.23 -7.40
C LEU A 357 22.23 17.09 -8.46
N ILE A 358 23.30 16.58 -9.09
CA ILE A 358 24.01 17.29 -10.17
C ILE A 358 23.05 17.53 -11.36
N PHE A 359 22.31 16.52 -11.79
CA PHE A 359 21.32 16.67 -12.86
C PHE A 359 20.17 17.59 -12.47
N ALA A 360 19.78 17.61 -11.20
CA ALA A 360 18.77 18.54 -10.67
C ALA A 360 19.23 20.00 -10.82
N VAL A 361 20.48 20.30 -10.44
CA VAL A 361 21.08 21.63 -10.58
C VAL A 361 21.26 21.99 -12.06
N LEU A 362 21.70 21.06 -12.90
CA LEU A 362 21.82 21.29 -14.35
C LEU A 362 20.47 21.62 -14.98
N ALA A 363 19.41 20.86 -14.66
CA ALA A 363 18.05 21.13 -15.13
C ALA A 363 17.56 22.51 -14.67
N MET A 364 17.84 22.87 -13.42
CA MET A 364 17.53 24.17 -12.84
C MET A 364 18.27 25.33 -13.54
N CYS A 365 19.53 25.16 -13.93
CA CYS A 365 20.29 26.19 -14.62
C CYS A 365 19.86 26.38 -16.08
N ILE A 366 19.45 25.29 -16.75
CA ILE A 366 19.08 25.31 -18.16
C ILE A 366 17.67 25.89 -18.37
N SER A 367 16.73 25.67 -17.44
CA SER A 367 15.34 26.11 -17.61
C SER A 367 15.13 27.64 -17.72
N PRO A 368 15.77 28.53 -16.93
CA PRO A 368 15.64 29.97 -17.11
C PRO A 368 16.35 30.45 -18.39
N PHE A 369 17.46 29.83 -18.75
CA PHE A 369 18.21 30.15 -19.98
C PHE A 369 17.39 29.90 -21.24
N ARG A 370 16.55 28.85 -21.25
CA ARG A 370 15.62 28.53 -22.34
C ARG A 370 14.57 29.61 -22.57
N ARG A 371 14.05 30.23 -21.50
CA ARG A 371 12.97 31.24 -21.58
C ARG A 371 13.50 32.61 -21.97
N ILE A 372 14.66 33.03 -21.44
CA ILE A 372 15.25 34.35 -21.72
C ILE A 372 15.57 34.51 -23.21
N ARG A 373 16.00 33.42 -23.87
CA ARG A 373 16.36 33.46 -25.30
C ARG A 373 15.17 33.39 -26.27
N LYS A 374 13.91 33.37 -25.77
CA LYS A 374 12.69 33.17 -26.59
C LYS A 374 12.87 32.09 -27.66
N PHE A 375 13.50 30.97 -27.30
CA PHE A 375 13.55 29.84 -28.20
C PHE A 375 12.15 29.21 -28.24
N GLU A 376 11.31 29.68 -29.16
CA GLU A 376 9.97 29.15 -29.48
C GLU A 376 10.02 27.75 -30.12
N ASN A 377 11.10 27.01 -29.91
CA ASN A 377 11.25 25.68 -30.47
C ASN A 377 10.31 24.72 -29.73
N PRO A 378 9.44 23.99 -30.46
CA PRO A 378 8.44 23.09 -29.87
C PRO A 378 9.08 21.98 -29.03
N CYS A 379 10.31 21.58 -29.35
CA CYS A 379 11.08 20.60 -28.58
C CYS A 379 11.37 21.06 -27.14
N PHE A 380 11.64 22.35 -26.91
CA PHE A 380 11.93 22.85 -25.57
C PHE A 380 10.67 23.03 -24.72
N GLN A 381 9.55 23.42 -25.34
CA GLN A 381 8.25 23.44 -24.65
C GLN A 381 7.82 22.01 -24.27
N TRP A 382 8.07 21.02 -25.13
CA TRP A 382 7.75 19.63 -24.82
C TRP A 382 8.50 19.11 -23.59
N LEU A 383 9.81 19.37 -23.50
CA LEU A 383 10.63 18.96 -22.36
C LEU A 383 10.10 19.53 -21.03
N SER A 384 9.52 20.73 -21.08
CA SER A 384 8.98 21.41 -19.90
C SER A 384 7.66 20.85 -19.38
N ASN A 385 6.93 20.09 -20.20
CA ASN A 385 5.68 19.43 -19.83
C ASN A 385 5.91 18.02 -19.24
N LEU A 386 7.13 17.47 -19.40
CA LEU A 386 7.48 16.14 -18.91
C LEU A 386 7.29 15.96 -17.39
N PRO A 387 7.60 16.92 -16.50
CA PRO A 387 7.42 16.74 -15.06
C PRO A 387 5.97 16.41 -14.68
N LEU A 388 5.01 17.15 -15.23
CA LEU A 388 3.58 16.90 -14.97
C LEU A 388 3.14 15.57 -15.58
N ALA A 389 3.55 15.32 -16.83
CA ALA A 389 3.21 14.08 -17.53
C ALA A 389 3.74 12.83 -16.80
N PHE A 390 4.94 12.92 -16.25
CA PHE A 390 5.53 11.85 -15.43
C PHE A 390 4.76 11.63 -14.14
N LEU A 391 4.43 12.70 -13.41
CA LEU A 391 3.62 12.58 -12.18
C LEU A 391 2.25 11.94 -12.47
N CYS A 392 1.57 12.35 -13.55
CA CYS A 392 0.32 11.72 -13.99
C CYS A 392 0.50 10.24 -14.34
N SER A 393 1.63 9.87 -14.96
CA SER A 393 1.95 8.48 -15.28
C SER A 393 2.24 7.64 -14.03
N CYS A 394 2.91 8.21 -13.03
CA CYS A 394 3.09 7.60 -11.71
C CYS A 394 1.75 7.34 -11.01
N VAL A 395 0.85 8.32 -11.02
CA VAL A 395 -0.52 8.17 -10.48
C VAL A 395 -1.28 7.08 -11.22
N ALA A 396 -1.24 7.09 -12.56
CA ALA A 396 -1.89 6.08 -13.39
C ALA A 396 -1.35 4.67 -13.14
N TYR A 397 -0.03 4.53 -12.92
CA TYR A 397 0.58 3.25 -12.58
C TYR A 397 0.15 2.74 -11.21
N LEU A 398 0.20 3.60 -10.17
CA LEU A 398 -0.15 3.21 -8.80
C LEU A 398 -1.62 2.80 -8.66
N TYR A 399 -2.51 3.43 -9.42
CA TYR A 399 -3.95 3.20 -9.38
C TYR A 399 -4.50 2.50 -10.64
N ALA A 400 -3.65 1.82 -11.40
CA ALA A 400 -4.11 1.02 -12.53
C ALA A 400 -5.10 -0.07 -12.04
N PRO A 401 -6.06 -0.49 -12.88
CA PRO A 401 -6.91 -1.62 -12.53
C PRO A 401 -6.07 -2.87 -12.25
N ALA A 402 -6.41 -3.62 -11.21
CA ALA A 402 -5.67 -4.83 -10.83
C ALA A 402 -5.54 -5.84 -12.00
N GLY A 403 -6.54 -5.89 -12.87
CA GLY A 403 -6.52 -6.70 -14.09
C GLY A 403 -5.40 -6.33 -15.08
N MET A 404 -4.80 -5.14 -15.03
CA MET A 404 -3.65 -4.77 -15.87
C MET A 404 -2.33 -5.31 -15.34
N PHE A 405 -2.31 -5.91 -14.15
CA PHE A 405 -1.10 -6.39 -13.50
C PHE A 405 -0.29 -7.37 -14.39
N TYR A 406 -0.97 -8.30 -15.07
CA TYR A 406 -0.30 -9.28 -15.95
C TYR A 406 0.45 -8.62 -17.13
N VAL A 407 0.00 -7.45 -17.58
CA VAL A 407 0.67 -6.68 -18.65
C VAL A 407 1.86 -5.92 -18.07
N LEU A 408 1.66 -5.28 -16.92
CA LEU A 408 2.65 -4.40 -16.28
C LEU A 408 3.81 -5.16 -15.63
N GLU A 409 3.70 -6.48 -15.47
CA GLU A 409 4.77 -7.37 -15.02
C GLU A 409 5.93 -7.46 -16.02
N TYR A 410 5.63 -7.46 -17.32
CA TYR A 410 6.65 -7.53 -18.38
C TYR A 410 7.35 -6.19 -18.57
N GLU A 411 8.68 -6.16 -18.46
CA GLU A 411 9.48 -4.92 -18.54
C GLU A 411 9.25 -4.14 -19.83
N TRP A 412 9.35 -4.81 -20.99
CA TRP A 412 9.16 -4.14 -22.28
C TRP A 412 7.76 -3.53 -22.38
N SER A 413 6.73 -4.29 -22.00
CA SER A 413 5.34 -3.80 -22.06
C SER A 413 5.11 -2.64 -21.11
N PHE A 414 5.62 -2.74 -19.87
CA PHE A 414 5.53 -1.67 -18.90
C PHE A 414 6.23 -0.41 -19.38
N TRP A 415 7.51 -0.46 -19.72
CA TRP A 415 8.27 0.73 -20.09
C TRP A 415 7.72 1.36 -21.37
N CYS A 416 7.34 0.55 -22.37
CA CYS A 416 6.66 1.06 -23.56
C CYS A 416 5.34 1.76 -23.21
N THR A 417 4.52 1.18 -22.34
CA THR A 417 3.23 1.77 -21.92
C THR A 417 3.44 3.03 -21.09
N PHE A 418 4.33 2.98 -20.09
CA PHE A 418 4.62 4.09 -19.19
C PHE A 418 5.22 5.28 -19.93
N VAL A 419 6.23 5.03 -20.78
CA VAL A 419 6.85 6.08 -21.60
C VAL A 419 5.85 6.62 -22.60
N SER A 420 5.17 5.76 -23.39
CA SER A 420 4.19 6.24 -24.38
C SER A 420 3.07 7.07 -23.74
N PHE A 421 2.57 6.66 -22.57
CA PHE A 421 1.58 7.42 -21.82
C PHE A 421 2.13 8.77 -21.34
N THR A 422 3.36 8.79 -20.82
CA THR A 422 4.06 10.03 -20.44
C THR A 422 4.21 10.97 -21.64
N LEU A 423 4.69 10.48 -22.78
CA LEU A 423 4.89 11.30 -23.97
C LEU A 423 3.55 11.79 -24.53
N ALA A 424 2.50 10.96 -24.52
CA ALA A 424 1.17 11.34 -24.97
C ALA A 424 0.58 12.48 -24.13
N ILE A 425 0.70 12.44 -22.81
CA ILE A 425 0.27 13.52 -21.93
C ILE A 425 1.10 14.79 -22.19
N ALA A 426 2.41 14.67 -22.32
CA ALA A 426 3.28 15.81 -22.61
C ALA A 426 2.91 16.48 -23.96
N MET A 427 2.56 15.69 -24.98
CA MET A 427 2.08 16.18 -26.28
C MET A 427 0.68 16.81 -26.18
N LEU A 428 -0.24 16.27 -25.37
CA LEU A 428 -1.55 16.87 -25.15
C LEU A 428 -1.42 18.27 -24.50
N LEU A 429 -0.51 18.39 -23.53
CA LEU A 429 -0.20 19.67 -22.87
C LEU A 429 0.43 20.71 -23.81
N MET A 430 0.98 20.30 -24.95
CA MET A 430 1.49 21.22 -25.99
C MET A 430 0.38 21.95 -26.75
N ILE A 431 -0.85 21.42 -26.77
CA ILE A 431 -1.98 22.07 -27.46
C ILE A 431 -2.30 23.41 -26.79
N THR A 432 -2.20 23.47 -25.46
CA THR A 432 -2.49 24.66 -24.64
C THR A 432 -1.31 24.98 -23.71
N PRO A 433 -0.17 25.45 -24.25
CA PRO A 433 1.08 25.58 -23.48
C PRO A 433 0.94 26.56 -22.31
N TYR A 434 0.17 27.64 -22.48
CA TYR A 434 -0.11 28.60 -21.41
C TYR A 434 -0.86 27.97 -20.24
N PHE A 435 -1.90 27.17 -20.53
CA PHE A 435 -2.67 26.48 -19.51
C PHE A 435 -1.85 25.36 -18.86
N ALA A 436 -1.07 24.61 -19.65
CA ALA A 436 -0.18 23.57 -19.15
C ALA A 436 0.85 24.10 -18.14
N GLU A 437 1.39 25.30 -18.36
CA GLU A 437 2.29 25.95 -17.41
C GLU A 437 1.61 26.28 -16.08
N ILE A 438 0.40 26.87 -16.14
CA ILE A 438 -0.40 27.20 -14.95
C ILE A 438 -0.77 25.91 -14.20
N LEU A 439 -1.18 24.87 -14.92
CA LEU A 439 -1.56 23.58 -14.36
C LEU A 439 -0.38 22.88 -13.68
N THR A 440 0.77 22.78 -14.36
CA THR A 440 1.99 22.18 -13.81
C THR A 440 2.38 22.86 -12.50
N ARG A 441 2.36 24.18 -12.47
CA ARG A 441 2.64 24.96 -11.26
C ARG A 441 1.67 24.61 -10.13
N ALA A 442 0.37 24.66 -10.39
CA ALA A 442 -0.64 24.40 -9.36
C ALA A 442 -0.54 22.98 -8.79
N VAL A 443 -0.31 21.98 -9.66
CA VAL A 443 -0.14 20.57 -9.26
C VAL A 443 1.12 20.39 -8.41
N PHE A 444 2.26 20.93 -8.83
CA PHE A 444 3.50 20.74 -8.07
C PHE A 444 3.49 21.53 -6.76
N ILE A 445 3.08 22.80 -6.71
CA ILE A 445 3.01 23.56 -5.44
C ILE A 445 2.17 22.80 -4.41
N SER A 446 0.98 22.35 -4.81
CA SER A 446 0.08 21.61 -3.93
C SER A 446 0.64 20.23 -3.56
N TYR A 447 1.33 19.53 -4.48
CA TYR A 447 1.99 18.27 -4.19
C TYR A 447 3.13 18.41 -3.17
N PHE A 448 3.92 19.48 -3.27
CA PHE A 448 5.00 19.82 -2.32
C PHE A 448 4.48 20.17 -0.92
N LEU A 449 3.22 20.60 -0.78
CA LEU A 449 2.55 20.74 0.51
C LEU A 449 2.04 19.39 1.05
N VAL A 450 1.42 18.60 0.18
CA VAL A 450 0.71 17.39 0.56
C VAL A 450 1.65 16.24 0.91
N ILE A 451 2.78 16.08 0.21
CA ILE A 451 3.72 14.97 0.45
C ILE A 451 4.38 15.00 1.84
N PRO A 452 4.86 16.15 2.35
CA PRO A 452 5.33 16.22 3.73
C PRO A 452 4.23 15.91 4.75
N ILE A 453 2.99 16.34 4.48
CA ILE A 453 1.85 15.98 5.33
C ILE A 453 1.62 14.47 5.29
N ASP A 454 1.66 13.85 4.11
CA ASP A 454 1.58 12.39 3.95
C ASP A 454 2.65 11.66 4.75
N TYR A 455 3.88 12.19 4.76
CA TYR A 455 4.99 11.63 5.52
C TYR A 455 4.70 11.62 7.01
N TYR A 456 4.22 12.74 7.57
CA TYR A 456 3.95 12.86 9.01
C TYR A 456 2.66 12.18 9.46
N VAL A 457 1.61 12.20 8.62
CA VAL A 457 0.33 11.51 8.89
C VAL A 457 0.47 10.01 8.68
N GLY A 458 1.36 9.57 7.79
CA GLY A 458 1.53 8.17 7.42
C GLY A 458 0.42 7.68 6.48
N THR A 459 0.13 8.40 5.40
CA THR A 459 -0.79 7.94 4.33
C THR A 459 -0.03 7.20 3.22
N ASN A 460 -0.70 6.78 2.14
CA ASN A 460 -0.10 6.02 1.05
C ASN A 460 0.32 6.87 -0.17
N LEU A 461 0.22 8.20 -0.09
CA LEU A 461 0.42 9.10 -1.23
C LEU A 461 1.89 9.24 -1.64
N LYS A 462 2.84 9.11 -0.71
CA LYS A 462 4.28 9.03 -1.04
C LYS A 462 4.62 7.88 -1.99
N TYR A 463 3.80 6.83 -2.01
CA TYR A 463 4.02 5.69 -2.91
C TYR A 463 3.77 6.00 -4.38
N ILE A 464 3.20 7.16 -4.74
CA ILE A 464 3.09 7.61 -6.14
C ILE A 464 4.47 7.59 -6.81
N VAL A 465 5.47 8.22 -6.18
CA VAL A 465 6.83 8.27 -6.73
C VAL A 465 7.69 7.11 -6.21
N ILE A 466 7.53 6.70 -4.95
CA ILE A 466 8.35 5.61 -4.39
C ILE A 466 8.15 4.29 -5.17
N THR A 467 6.95 4.01 -5.68
CA THR A 467 6.70 2.77 -6.42
C THR A 467 7.49 2.69 -7.73
N ILE A 468 7.56 3.79 -8.50
CA ILE A 468 8.39 3.80 -9.72
C ILE A 468 9.88 3.74 -9.39
N VAL A 469 10.32 4.40 -8.31
CA VAL A 469 11.70 4.33 -7.84
C VAL A 469 12.06 2.90 -7.46
N ARG A 470 11.23 2.22 -6.65
CA ARG A 470 11.42 0.81 -6.26
C ARG A 470 11.49 -0.11 -7.47
N ARG A 471 10.68 0.13 -8.50
CA ARG A 471 10.73 -0.67 -9.73
C ARG A 471 12.07 -0.56 -10.46
N ILE A 472 12.70 0.61 -10.42
CA ILE A 472 13.99 0.86 -11.08
C ILE A 472 15.14 0.31 -10.23
N THR A 473 15.08 0.45 -8.91
CA THR A 473 16.19 0.16 -8.01
C THR A 473 16.21 -1.26 -7.45
N ILE A 474 15.03 -1.87 -7.28
CA ILE A 474 14.92 -3.16 -6.58
C ILE A 474 14.75 -4.28 -7.61
N SER A 475 15.74 -5.18 -7.63
CA SER A 475 15.71 -6.37 -8.47
C SER A 475 14.47 -7.22 -8.15
N GLY A 476 13.69 -7.57 -9.18
CA GLY A 476 12.50 -8.40 -9.03
C GLY A 476 11.23 -7.66 -8.63
N PHE A 477 11.28 -6.35 -8.34
CA PHE A 477 10.10 -5.56 -7.95
C PHE A 477 9.02 -5.50 -9.04
N ARG A 478 9.37 -5.74 -10.30
CA ARG A 478 8.40 -5.90 -11.40
C ARG A 478 7.32 -6.96 -11.14
N LEU A 479 7.63 -7.95 -10.31
CA LEU A 479 6.74 -9.05 -9.93
C LEU A 479 5.86 -8.71 -8.72
N ALA A 480 6.11 -7.57 -8.07
CA ALA A 480 5.42 -7.18 -6.87
C ALA A 480 4.06 -6.55 -7.19
N PHE A 481 3.02 -7.00 -6.50
CA PHE A 481 1.71 -6.36 -6.52
C PHE A 481 1.78 -5.00 -5.79
N VAL A 482 1.74 -3.91 -6.56
CA VAL A 482 2.03 -2.55 -6.08
C VAL A 482 0.82 -1.77 -5.57
N TYR A 483 -0.40 -2.25 -5.80
CA TYR A 483 -1.61 -1.46 -5.55
C TYR A 483 -1.84 -1.25 -4.05
N PRO A 484 -1.78 0.02 -3.58
CA PRO A 484 -2.06 0.34 -2.20
C PRO A 484 -3.57 0.30 -1.98
N PRO A 485 -4.02 -0.18 -0.83
CA PRO A 485 -5.41 0.01 -0.46
C PRO A 485 -5.67 1.48 -0.12
N ILE A 486 -6.72 2.05 -0.72
CA ILE A 486 -7.12 3.44 -0.47
C ILE A 486 -7.97 3.49 0.80
N ARG A 487 -7.53 4.23 1.82
CA ARG A 487 -8.25 4.41 3.08
C ARG A 487 -8.90 5.79 3.16
N PHE A 488 -9.68 6.01 4.22
CA PHE A 488 -10.34 7.29 4.48
C PHE A 488 -9.36 8.47 4.58
N PHE A 489 -8.22 8.31 5.26
CA PHE A 489 -7.20 9.37 5.33
C PHE A 489 -6.53 9.64 3.98
N ASP A 490 -6.36 8.61 3.15
CA ASP A 490 -5.84 8.78 1.79
C ASP A 490 -6.85 9.60 0.96
N TRP A 491 -8.14 9.28 1.03
CA TRP A 491 -9.22 10.06 0.40
C TRP A 491 -9.25 11.51 0.89
N PHE A 492 -9.18 11.73 2.20
CA PHE A 492 -9.17 13.07 2.77
C PHE A 492 -7.98 13.90 2.28
N LEU A 493 -6.80 13.29 2.23
CA LEU A 493 -5.59 13.97 1.77
C LEU A 493 -5.62 14.24 0.25
N ILE A 494 -6.17 13.32 -0.55
CA ILE A 494 -6.42 13.53 -1.99
C ILE A 494 -7.42 14.68 -2.20
N MET A 495 -8.49 14.75 -1.40
CA MET A 495 -9.45 15.86 -1.48
C MET A 495 -8.80 17.19 -1.13
N ILE A 496 -7.97 17.24 -0.08
CA ILE A 496 -7.17 18.43 0.24
C ILE A 496 -6.26 18.80 -0.93
N TRP A 497 -5.59 17.82 -1.53
CA TRP A 497 -4.70 18.07 -2.67
C TRP A 497 -5.45 18.71 -3.85
N ILE A 498 -6.61 18.16 -4.23
CA ILE A 498 -7.44 18.71 -5.30
C ILE A 498 -7.93 20.13 -4.95
N MET A 499 -8.35 20.37 -3.71
CA MET A 499 -8.80 21.69 -3.28
C MET A 499 -7.68 22.73 -3.32
N LEU A 500 -6.48 22.38 -2.87
CA LEU A 500 -5.30 23.24 -2.94
C LEU A 500 -4.91 23.54 -4.40
N MET A 501 -4.98 22.53 -5.29
CA MET A 501 -4.77 22.71 -6.73
C MET A 501 -5.77 23.70 -7.33
N LEU A 502 -7.07 23.51 -7.08
CA LEU A 502 -8.12 24.36 -7.64
C LEU A 502 -8.01 25.81 -7.14
N LEU A 503 -7.72 26.00 -5.84
CA LEU A 503 -7.53 27.32 -5.28
C LEU A 503 -6.32 28.03 -5.90
N GLN A 504 -5.23 27.30 -6.14
CA GLN A 504 -4.04 27.86 -6.80
C GLN A 504 -4.31 28.22 -8.26
N LEU A 505 -5.06 27.37 -8.99
CA LEU A 505 -5.48 27.65 -10.37
C LEU A 505 -6.32 28.93 -10.44
N LEU A 506 -7.32 29.05 -9.56
CA LEU A 506 -8.21 30.22 -9.51
C LEU A 506 -7.45 31.49 -9.13
N ALA A 507 -6.58 31.44 -8.12
CA ALA A 507 -5.78 32.58 -7.70
C ALA A 507 -4.85 33.06 -8.81
N THR A 508 -4.20 32.12 -9.52
CA THR A 508 -3.31 32.45 -10.64
C THR A 508 -4.12 33.07 -11.80
N TYR A 509 -5.27 32.50 -12.13
CA TYR A 509 -6.14 33.01 -13.20
C TYR A 509 -6.68 34.42 -12.88
N ALA A 510 -7.11 34.65 -11.63
CA ALA A 510 -7.57 35.96 -11.17
C ALA A 510 -6.45 37.01 -11.26
N GLN A 511 -5.23 36.69 -10.84
CA GLN A 511 -4.10 37.60 -10.92
C GLN A 511 -3.76 37.97 -12.38
N ILE A 512 -3.77 37.00 -13.28
CA ILE A 512 -3.57 37.26 -14.73
C ILE A 512 -4.62 38.23 -15.24
N LEU A 513 -5.88 38.07 -14.84
CA LEU A 513 -6.98 38.93 -15.28
C LEU A 513 -6.83 40.37 -14.77
N ILE A 514 -6.34 40.54 -13.53
CA ILE A 514 -6.02 41.84 -12.94
C ILE A 514 -4.87 42.51 -13.71
N ASP A 515 -3.75 41.80 -13.90
CA ASP A 515 -2.58 42.32 -14.61
C ASP A 515 -2.94 42.75 -16.05
N THR A 516 -3.81 41.98 -16.74
CA THR A 516 -4.27 42.32 -18.11
C THR A 516 -5.17 43.57 -18.13
N ASN A 517 -5.93 43.82 -17.07
CA ASN A 517 -6.78 45.00 -16.96
C ASN A 517 -5.98 46.26 -16.65
N ASP A 518 -4.93 46.16 -15.83
CA ASP A 518 -4.02 47.27 -15.53
C ASP A 518 -3.23 47.70 -16.78
N GLU A 519 -2.71 46.74 -17.56
CA GLU A 519 -2.05 47.06 -18.85
C GLU A 519 -3.01 47.75 -19.86
N ARG A 520 -4.29 47.35 -19.89
CA ARG A 520 -5.30 48.04 -20.72
C ARG A 520 -5.60 49.46 -20.23
N GLN A 521 -5.53 49.72 -18.93
CA GLN A 521 -5.74 51.07 -18.40
C GLN A 521 -4.55 52.00 -18.69
N GLU A 522 -3.32 51.49 -18.71
CA GLU A 522 -2.14 52.28 -19.10
C GLU A 522 -2.09 52.61 -20.60
N LEU A 523 -2.68 51.76 -21.46
CA LEU A 523 -2.73 51.96 -22.92
C LEU A 523 -3.88 52.88 -23.40
N LEU A 524 -4.83 53.22 -22.54
CA LEU A 524 -5.83 54.25 -22.84
C LEU A 524 -5.19 55.63 -22.64
N PRO A 525 -5.08 56.48 -23.68
CA PRO A 525 -4.46 57.79 -23.51
C PRO A 525 -5.25 58.59 -22.49
N ALA A 526 -4.58 59.00 -21.41
CA ALA A 526 -5.11 59.92 -20.42
C ALA A 526 -5.72 61.13 -21.14
N ARG A 527 -7.06 61.17 -21.21
CA ARG A 527 -7.81 62.29 -21.76
C ARG A 527 -7.72 63.42 -20.73
N LYS A 528 -6.56 64.09 -20.66
CA LYS A 528 -6.40 65.37 -19.96
C LYS A 528 -7.34 66.38 -20.64
N PRO A 529 -8.32 66.98 -19.97
CA PRO A 529 -8.97 68.15 -20.52
C PRO A 529 -7.94 69.28 -20.53
N LYS A 530 -7.48 69.67 -21.72
CA LYS A 530 -6.83 70.98 -21.91
C LYS A 530 -7.90 72.05 -21.69
N VAL A 531 -8.02 72.54 -20.45
CA VAL A 531 -8.67 73.82 -20.19
C VAL A 531 -7.66 74.89 -20.59
N VAL A 532 -7.81 75.39 -21.81
CA VAL A 532 -7.14 76.61 -22.27
C VAL A 532 -7.86 77.78 -21.60
N ILE A 533 -7.28 78.32 -20.53
CA ILE A 533 -7.71 79.59 -19.95
C ILE A 533 -6.97 80.70 -20.70
N ILE A 534 -7.66 81.36 -21.63
CA ILE A 534 -7.22 82.63 -22.22
C ILE A 534 -7.54 83.73 -21.20
N PHE A 535 -6.53 84.23 -20.48
CA PHE A 535 -6.65 85.49 -19.76
C PHE A 535 -6.28 86.65 -20.69
N SER A 536 -7.30 87.41 -21.08
CA SER A 536 -7.20 88.68 -21.78
C SER A 536 -6.51 89.72 -20.88
N ARG A 537 -5.44 90.34 -21.39
CA ARG A 537 -4.77 91.51 -20.80
C ARG A 537 -5.72 92.72 -20.81
N ARG A 538 -5.95 93.32 -19.64
CA ARG A 538 -6.21 94.77 -19.52
C ARG A 538 -5.06 95.44 -18.75
N PRO A 539 -4.51 96.56 -19.24
CA PRO A 539 -3.52 97.34 -18.51
C PRO A 539 -4.21 98.46 -17.71
N SER A 540 -3.72 98.76 -16.50
CA SER A 540 -3.71 100.12 -15.92
C SER A 540 -3.19 100.07 -14.49
N ILE A 541 -1.91 100.36 -14.30
CA ILE A 541 -1.43 100.98 -13.07
C ILE A 541 -0.63 102.20 -13.50
N LYS A 542 -1.14 103.37 -13.13
CA LYS A 542 -0.47 104.67 -13.24
C LYS A 542 -0.47 105.28 -11.84
N ASN A 543 0.72 105.72 -11.44
CA ASN A 543 1.10 106.63 -10.35
C ASN A 543 0.96 106.17 -8.90
N GLU A 544 1.99 106.19 -8.04
CA GLU A 544 3.00 107.21 -7.66
C GLU A 544 2.54 108.03 -6.43
N ARG A 545 3.40 108.06 -5.39
CA ARG A 545 3.38 108.83 -4.11
C ARG A 545 2.46 108.25 -3.02
N THR A 546 2.88 108.08 -1.76
CA THR A 546 3.99 108.65 -0.95
C THR A 546 4.29 107.70 0.19
#